data_AF-A0A924QFB7-F1
#
_entry.id   AF-A0A924QFB7-F1
#
_cell.length_a   1.000
_cell.length_b   1.000
_cell.length_c   1.000
_cell.angle_alpha   90.00
_cell.angle_beta   90.00
_cell.angle_gamma   90.00
#
_symmetry.space_group_name_H-M   'P 1'
#
loop_
_entity.id
_entity.type
_entity.pdbx_description
1 polymer ?
#
loop_
_entity_poly.entity_id
_entity_poly.type
_entity_poly.pdbx_seq_one_letter_code
_entity_poly.pdbx_strand_id
1 'polypeptide(L)'
;MRLSTFINNHQDTILDEWDQFAKTLFSPEDKRNHYLLRDHARELLLELIADMTSDQSPQQEVDKSKGVVSPFHADDNAANVHGVTRHDEGFSVSAVVAEFRALRASILRMWLPNILVMSTPVVIDIIRFNESIDQLVADSIVTYKEA
;
A
#
# COMPACT_ATOMS: atom_id res chain seq x y z
N MET A 1 18.33 7.19 5.14
CA MET A 1 17.67 5.95 5.62
C MET A 1 16.94 5.30 4.45
N ARG A 2 16.96 3.96 4.31
CA ARG A 2 16.19 3.26 3.25
C ARG A 2 14.68 3.43 3.50
N LEU A 3 13.88 3.50 2.44
CA LEU A 3 12.43 3.72 2.59
C LEU A 3 11.73 2.55 3.30
N SER A 4 12.08 1.30 2.98
CA SER A 4 11.52 0.11 3.66
C SER A 4 11.80 0.12 5.17
N THR A 5 13.02 0.50 5.58
CA THR A 5 13.37 0.67 7.00
C THR A 5 12.56 1.79 7.66
N PHE A 6 12.33 2.90 6.96
CA PHE A 6 11.50 3.99 7.47
C PHE A 6 10.06 3.52 7.70
N ILE A 7 9.44 2.87 6.70
CA ILE A 7 8.06 2.36 6.82
C ILE A 7 7.96 1.39 8.01
N ASN A 8 8.92 0.47 8.15
CA ASN A 8 8.93 -0.47 9.27
C ASN A 8 9.02 0.20 10.65
N ASN A 9 9.81 1.26 10.77
CA ASN A 9 10.03 1.95 12.05
C ASN A 9 8.91 2.95 12.41
N HIS A 10 8.07 3.33 11.44
CA HIS A 10 7.05 4.37 11.59
C HIS A 10 5.62 3.87 11.27
N GLN A 11 5.38 2.55 11.33
CA GLN A 11 4.09 1.95 10.99
C GLN A 11 2.92 2.61 11.73
N ASP A 12 3.02 2.82 13.04
CA ASP A 12 1.91 3.39 13.82
C ASP A 12 1.56 4.82 13.36
N THR A 13 2.57 5.66 13.07
CA THR A 13 2.36 7.02 12.56
C THR A 13 1.76 7.01 11.15
N ILE A 14 2.19 6.07 10.30
CA ILE A 14 1.64 5.91 8.95
C ILE A 14 0.16 5.46 9.04
N LEU A 15 -0.15 4.52 9.94
CA LEU A 15 -1.50 4.02 10.18
C LEU A 15 -2.41 5.10 10.78
N ASP A 16 -1.87 6.01 11.59
CA ASP A 16 -2.64 7.15 12.10
C ASP A 16 -3.08 8.10 10.98
N GLU A 17 -2.20 8.41 10.02
CA GLU A 17 -2.56 9.20 8.83
C GLU A 17 -3.55 8.46 7.93
N TRP A 18 -3.37 7.15 7.77
CA TRP A 18 -4.33 6.31 7.05
C TRP A 18 -5.71 6.38 7.70
N ASP A 19 -5.81 6.19 9.01
CA ASP A 19 -7.08 6.26 9.74
C ASP A 19 -7.74 7.63 9.64
N GLN A 20 -6.95 8.71 9.71
CA GLN A 20 -7.46 10.07 9.51
C GLN A 20 -8.05 10.26 8.12
N PHE A 21 -7.39 9.74 7.08
CA PHE A 21 -7.92 9.80 5.72
C PHE A 21 -9.13 8.89 5.53
N ALA A 22 -9.06 7.64 5.97
CA ALA A 22 -10.14 6.66 5.83
C ALA A 22 -11.44 7.17 6.48
N LYS A 23 -11.36 7.84 7.64
CA LYS A 23 -12.49 8.55 8.29
C LYS A 23 -13.23 9.53 7.39
N THR A 24 -12.57 10.09 6.38
CA THR A 24 -13.19 11.01 5.41
C THR A 24 -13.99 10.28 4.33
N LEU A 25 -13.78 8.97 4.17
CA LEU A 25 -14.46 8.12 3.19
C LEU A 25 -15.70 7.45 3.77
N PHE A 26 -15.79 7.28 5.09
CA PHE A 26 -16.95 6.68 5.75
C PHE A 26 -18.16 7.61 5.73
N SER A 27 -19.34 7.03 5.55
CA SER A 27 -20.57 7.70 5.97
C SER A 27 -20.64 7.76 7.50
N PRO A 28 -21.26 8.80 8.09
CA PRO A 28 -21.35 8.98 9.54
C PRO A 28 -21.94 7.80 10.33
N GLU A 29 -22.64 6.89 9.64
CA GLU A 29 -23.35 5.73 10.20
C GLU A 29 -22.46 4.48 10.39
N ASP A 30 -21.26 4.43 9.80
CA ASP A 30 -20.43 3.20 9.67
C ASP A 30 -19.28 3.08 10.69
N LYS A 31 -19.36 3.78 11.83
CA LYS A 31 -18.27 3.87 12.82
C LYS A 31 -17.82 2.55 13.48
N ARG A 32 -18.51 1.43 13.23
CA ARG A 32 -18.23 0.13 13.88
C ARG A 32 -17.00 -0.60 13.33
N ASN A 33 -16.52 -0.27 12.12
CA ASN A 33 -15.45 -1.03 11.47
C ASN A 33 -14.03 -0.47 11.67
N HIS A 34 -13.84 0.58 12.46
CA HIS A 34 -12.56 1.29 12.55
C HIS A 34 -11.34 0.44 12.96
N TYR A 35 -11.51 -0.54 13.86
CA TYR A 35 -10.39 -1.38 14.29
C TYR A 35 -9.96 -2.40 13.23
N LEU A 36 -10.92 -2.97 12.48
CA LEU A 36 -10.64 -3.95 11.42
C LEU A 36 -9.79 -3.34 10.29
N LEU A 37 -10.09 -2.09 9.95
CA LEU A 37 -9.38 -1.34 8.90
C LEU A 37 -7.91 -1.11 9.23
N ARG A 38 -7.61 -0.87 10.52
CA ARG A 38 -6.24 -0.57 10.95
C ARG A 38 -5.35 -1.81 10.89
N ASP A 39 -5.88 -2.96 11.25
CA ASP A 39 -5.15 -4.23 11.16
C ASP A 39 -4.87 -4.60 9.70
N HIS A 40 -5.87 -4.52 8.81
CA HIS A 40 -5.67 -4.74 7.37
C HIS A 40 -4.65 -3.77 6.77
N ALA A 41 -4.69 -2.49 7.14
CA ALA A 41 -3.72 -1.51 6.69
C ALA A 41 -2.29 -1.84 7.17
N ARG A 42 -2.13 -2.44 8.35
CA ARG A 42 -0.82 -2.90 8.82
C ARG A 42 -0.30 -4.07 7.98
N GLU A 43 -1.16 -5.02 7.64
CA GLU A 43 -0.77 -6.16 6.78
C GLU A 43 -0.33 -5.68 5.39
N LEU A 44 -1.04 -4.71 4.80
CA LEU A 44 -0.62 -4.05 3.57
C LEU A 44 0.77 -3.41 3.67
N LEU A 45 1.11 -2.78 4.80
CA LEU A 45 2.45 -2.21 5.02
C LEU A 45 3.52 -3.29 5.11
N LEU A 46 3.22 -4.44 5.74
CA LEU A 46 4.17 -5.55 5.82
C LEU A 46 4.41 -6.19 4.45
N GLU A 47 3.35 -6.36 3.66
CA GLU A 47 3.44 -6.85 2.28
C GLU A 47 4.26 -5.89 1.40
N LEU A 48 3.98 -4.59 1.49
CA LEU A 48 4.74 -3.53 0.84
C LEU A 48 6.23 -3.59 1.21
N ILE A 49 6.57 -3.72 2.50
CA ILE A 49 7.97 -3.82 2.94
C ILE A 49 8.62 -5.08 2.37
N ALA A 50 7.95 -6.23 2.44
CA ALA A 50 8.48 -7.50 1.97
C ALA A 50 8.84 -7.42 0.48
N ASP A 51 7.92 -6.93 -0.34
CA ASP A 51 8.08 -6.78 -1.79
C ASP A 51 9.15 -5.71 -2.15
N MET A 52 9.21 -4.59 -1.41
CA MET A 52 10.29 -3.61 -1.59
C MET A 52 11.69 -4.17 -1.28
N THR A 53 11.79 -5.16 -0.39
CA THR A 53 13.06 -5.77 0.03
C THR A 53 13.41 -7.04 -0.74
N SER A 54 12.54 -7.50 -1.64
CA SER A 54 12.79 -8.70 -2.43
C SER A 54 13.82 -8.45 -3.53
N ASP A 55 14.58 -9.51 -3.84
CA ASP A 55 15.40 -9.52 -5.03
C ASP A 55 14.52 -9.42 -6.29
N GLN A 56 14.96 -8.62 -7.25
CA GLN A 56 14.25 -8.40 -8.52
C GLN A 56 15.30 -8.28 -9.62
N SER A 57 15.09 -9.04 -10.69
CA SER A 57 15.84 -8.92 -11.93
C SER A 57 15.32 -7.74 -12.76
N PRO A 58 16.12 -7.21 -13.71
CA PRO A 58 15.65 -6.16 -14.62
C PRO A 58 14.39 -6.54 -15.41
N GLN A 59 14.19 -7.82 -15.70
CA GLN A 59 12.98 -8.28 -16.37
C GLN A 59 11.76 -8.19 -15.43
N GLN A 60 11.91 -8.59 -14.17
CA GLN A 60 10.83 -8.48 -13.17
C GLN A 60 10.46 -7.02 -12.87
N GLU A 61 11.42 -6.09 -12.90
CA GLU A 61 11.16 -4.64 -12.83
C GLU A 61 10.22 -4.20 -13.96
N VAL A 62 10.57 -4.56 -15.21
CA VAL A 62 9.75 -4.23 -16.39
C VAL A 62 8.38 -4.90 -16.34
N ASP A 63 8.31 -6.16 -15.96
CA ASP A 63 7.06 -6.93 -15.91
C ASP A 63 6.10 -6.35 -14.87
N LYS A 64 6.61 -6.03 -13.67
CA LYS A 64 5.85 -5.42 -12.60
C LYS A 64 5.34 -4.02 -12.97
N SER A 65 6.16 -3.22 -13.65
CA SER A 65 5.72 -1.91 -14.19
C SER A 65 4.55 -2.00 -15.17
N LYS A 66 4.30 -3.18 -15.75
CA LYS A 66 3.21 -3.45 -16.71
C LYS A 66 2.05 -4.21 -16.06
N GLY A 67 2.07 -4.44 -14.75
CA GLY A 67 1.05 -5.21 -14.04
C GLY A 67 1.06 -6.70 -14.34
N VAL A 68 2.19 -7.26 -14.79
CA VAL A 68 2.36 -8.71 -14.86
C VAL A 68 2.61 -9.21 -13.44
N VAL A 69 1.70 -10.05 -12.95
CA VAL A 69 1.70 -10.56 -11.57
C VAL A 69 3.07 -11.14 -11.23
N SER A 70 3.69 -10.58 -10.20
CA SER A 70 4.93 -11.11 -9.64
C SER A 70 4.65 -12.53 -9.12
N PRO A 71 5.50 -13.53 -9.41
CA PRO A 71 5.31 -14.92 -8.96
C PRO A 71 5.37 -15.10 -7.43
N PHE A 72 5.52 -14.00 -6.68
CA PHE A 72 5.64 -13.95 -5.22
C PHE A 72 4.35 -13.59 -4.49
N HIS A 73 3.27 -13.18 -5.18
CA HIS A 73 1.99 -12.94 -4.52
C HIS A 73 1.17 -14.23 -4.51
N ALA A 74 0.88 -14.72 -3.31
CA ALA A 74 -0.10 -15.78 -3.13
C ALA A 74 -1.50 -15.24 -3.46
N ASP A 75 -2.41 -16.12 -3.90
CA ASP A 75 -3.81 -15.78 -4.20
C ASP A 75 -4.57 -15.19 -3.00
N ASP A 76 -4.03 -15.25 -1.78
CA ASP A 76 -4.59 -14.74 -0.54
C ASP A 76 -3.60 -13.80 0.16
N ASN A 77 -3.38 -12.63 -0.43
CA ASN A 77 -2.52 -11.58 0.11
C ASN A 77 -3.33 -10.46 0.80
N ALA A 78 -2.67 -9.55 1.52
CA ALA A 78 -3.37 -8.52 2.29
C ALA A 78 -4.16 -7.56 1.38
N ALA A 79 -3.67 -7.32 0.16
CA ALA A 79 -4.41 -6.56 -0.86
C ALA A 79 -5.72 -7.24 -1.29
N ASN A 80 -5.71 -8.57 -1.44
CA ASN A 80 -6.90 -9.34 -1.79
C ASN A 80 -7.96 -9.27 -0.69
N VAL A 81 -7.56 -9.50 0.56
CA VAL A 81 -8.45 -9.36 1.73
C VAL A 81 -9.00 -7.94 1.83
N HIS A 82 -8.15 -6.93 1.61
CA HIS A 82 -8.56 -5.53 1.62
C HIS A 82 -9.60 -5.23 0.53
N GLY A 83 -9.39 -5.71 -0.70
CA GLY A 83 -10.32 -5.56 -1.82
C GLY A 83 -11.71 -6.11 -1.53
N VAL A 84 -11.79 -7.37 -1.08
CA VAL A 84 -13.06 -8.02 -0.66
C VAL A 84 -13.71 -7.24 0.49
N THR A 85 -12.94 -6.89 1.51
CA THR A 85 -13.47 -6.14 2.68
C THR A 85 -14.09 -4.82 2.26
N ARG A 86 -13.43 -4.07 1.36
CA ARG A 86 -13.95 -2.77 0.90
C ARG A 86 -15.21 -2.91 0.04
N HIS A 87 -15.31 -3.98 -0.73
CA HIS A 87 -16.54 -4.30 -1.44
C HIS A 87 -17.69 -4.54 -0.45
N ASP A 88 -17.47 -5.39 0.54
CA ASP A 88 -18.48 -5.76 1.55
C ASP A 88 -18.91 -4.57 2.43
N GLU A 89 -17.99 -3.62 2.65
CA GLU A 89 -18.26 -2.35 3.33
C GLU A 89 -18.94 -1.29 2.44
N GLY A 90 -19.19 -1.58 1.16
CA GLY A 90 -19.86 -0.68 0.23
C GLY A 90 -19.02 0.52 -0.23
N PHE A 91 -17.70 0.46 -0.08
CA PHE A 91 -16.80 1.49 -0.59
C PHE A 91 -16.84 1.51 -2.11
N SER A 92 -16.69 2.66 -2.74
CA SER A 92 -16.49 2.69 -4.20
C SER A 92 -15.06 2.29 -4.58
N VAL A 93 -14.84 1.75 -5.78
CA VAL A 93 -13.50 1.53 -6.34
C VAL A 93 -12.64 2.80 -6.29
N SER A 94 -13.24 3.96 -6.55
CA SER A 94 -12.57 5.26 -6.45
C SER A 94 -12.07 5.56 -5.03
N ALA A 95 -12.80 5.12 -4.00
CA ALA A 95 -12.39 5.24 -2.61
C ALA A 95 -11.19 4.33 -2.30
N VAL A 96 -11.21 3.06 -2.75
CA VAL A 96 -10.07 2.14 -2.62
C VAL A 96 -8.79 2.74 -3.23
N VAL A 97 -8.88 3.26 -4.46
CA VAL A 97 -7.74 3.94 -5.11
C VAL A 97 -7.30 5.19 -4.35
N ALA A 98 -8.25 5.92 -3.76
CA ALA A 98 -7.93 7.12 -2.99
C ALA A 98 -7.14 6.81 -1.71
N GLU A 99 -7.41 5.67 -1.06
CA GLU A 99 -6.67 5.23 0.12
C GLU A 99 -5.19 4.96 -0.19
N PHE A 100 -4.90 4.18 -1.22
CA PHE A 100 -3.52 3.95 -1.66
C PHE A 100 -2.82 5.24 -2.11
N ARG A 101 -3.56 6.17 -2.73
CA ARG A 101 -3.02 7.48 -3.10
C ARG A 101 -2.64 8.29 -1.86
N ALA A 102 -3.51 8.31 -0.84
CA ALA A 102 -3.24 8.99 0.42
C ALA A 102 -2.03 8.36 1.13
N LEU A 103 -1.98 7.02 1.22
CA LEU A 103 -0.86 6.28 1.81
C LEU A 103 0.47 6.61 1.13
N ARG A 104 0.52 6.54 -0.21
CA ARG A 104 1.71 6.86 -1.00
C ARG A 104 2.21 8.26 -0.68
N ALA A 105 1.30 9.24 -0.69
CA ALA A 105 1.64 10.62 -0.41
C ALA A 105 2.13 10.83 1.04
N SER A 106 1.47 10.21 2.02
CA SER A 106 1.83 10.31 3.43
C SER A 106 3.21 9.71 3.70
N ILE A 107 3.47 8.49 3.23
CA ILE A 107 4.76 7.82 3.41
C ILE A 107 5.90 8.65 2.81
N LEU A 108 5.77 9.09 1.55
CA LEU A 108 6.83 9.86 0.89
C LEU A 108 7.05 11.23 1.56
N ARG A 109 5.98 11.89 2.00
CA ARG A 109 6.06 13.18 2.71
C ARG A 109 6.77 13.04 4.06
N MET A 110 6.47 11.98 4.82
CA MET A 110 7.14 11.74 6.10
C MET A 110 8.58 11.25 5.92
N TRP A 111 8.87 10.53 4.84
CA TRP A 111 10.21 10.03 4.57
C TRP A 111 11.15 11.13 4.09
N LEU A 112 10.69 12.06 3.25
CA LEU A 112 11.50 13.09 2.60
C LEU A 112 12.45 13.87 3.55
N PRO A 113 12.04 14.32 4.76
CA PRO A 113 12.94 14.97 5.71
C PRO A 113 14.13 14.11 6.17
N ASN A 114 14.06 12.79 6.00
CA ASN A 114 15.11 11.83 6.36
C ASN A 114 16.13 11.60 5.23
N ILE A 115 15.99 12.31 4.11
CA ILE A 115 16.85 12.21 2.94
C ILE A 115 17.80 13.40 2.89
N LEU A 116 19.07 13.13 3.21
CA LEU A 116 20.15 14.12 3.13
C LEU A 116 20.65 14.32 1.70
N VAL A 117 20.65 13.26 0.89
CA VAL A 117 21.17 13.24 -0.49
C VAL A 117 20.30 12.37 -1.38
N MET A 118 19.89 12.90 -2.53
CA MET A 118 19.21 12.16 -3.61
C MET A 118 20.20 11.25 -4.36
N SER A 119 20.57 10.14 -3.73
CA SER A 119 21.50 9.15 -4.27
C SER A 119 20.78 8.07 -5.09
N THR A 120 21.51 7.32 -5.91
CA THR A 120 20.95 6.18 -6.67
C THR A 120 20.13 5.21 -5.81
N PRO A 121 20.58 4.79 -4.61
CA PRO A 121 19.76 3.95 -3.74
C PRO A 121 18.43 4.59 -3.34
N VAL A 122 18.39 5.91 -3.09
CA VAL A 122 17.15 6.63 -2.76
C VAL A 122 16.18 6.63 -3.94
N VAL A 123 16.69 6.83 -5.15
CA VAL A 123 15.87 6.76 -6.37
C VAL A 123 15.32 5.35 -6.58
N ILE A 124 16.15 4.32 -6.38
CA ILE A 124 15.72 2.92 -6.45
C ILE A 124 14.62 2.62 -5.42
N ASP A 125 14.73 3.13 -4.19
CA ASP A 125 13.69 2.96 -3.17
C ASP A 125 12.34 3.57 -3.60
N ILE A 126 12.35 4.73 -4.27
CA ILE A 126 11.14 5.36 -4.79
C ILE A 126 10.52 4.52 -5.91
N ILE A 127 11.33 3.99 -6.83
CA ILE A 127 10.87 3.12 -7.93
C ILE A 127 10.22 1.87 -7.35
N ARG A 128 10.95 1.13 -6.48
CA ARG A 128 10.43 -0.09 -5.86
C ARG A 128 9.17 0.16 -5.05
N PHE A 129 9.11 1.27 -4.31
CA PHE A 129 7.91 1.64 -3.57
C PHE A 129 6.71 1.90 -4.48
N ASN A 130 6.88 2.62 -5.59
CA ASN A 130 5.79 2.87 -6.53
C ASN A 130 5.28 1.56 -7.15
N GLU A 131 6.18 0.70 -7.61
CA GLU A 131 5.82 -0.62 -8.15
C GLU A 131 5.03 -1.46 -7.14
N SER A 132 5.46 -1.45 -5.88
CA SER A 132 4.82 -2.22 -4.81
C SER A 132 3.43 -1.69 -4.48
N ILE A 133 3.27 -0.36 -4.41
CA ILE A 133 1.94 0.26 -4.24
C ILE A 133 1.03 -0.05 -5.44
N ASP A 134 1.55 0.03 -6.67
CA ASP A 134 0.75 -0.19 -7.87
C ASP A 134 0.28 -1.65 -7.97
N GLN A 135 1.11 -2.61 -7.52
CA GLN A 135 0.72 -4.01 -7.37
C GLN A 135 -0.40 -4.18 -6.33
N LEU A 136 -0.25 -3.63 -5.12
CA LEU A 136 -1.29 -3.70 -4.08
C LEU A 136 -2.63 -3.10 -4.56
N VAL A 137 -2.57 -2.01 -5.33
CA VAL A 137 -3.76 -1.40 -5.94
C VAL A 137 -4.40 -2.35 -6.96
N ALA A 138 -3.59 -2.96 -7.84
CA ALA A 138 -4.10 -3.88 -8.85
C ALA A 138 -4.79 -5.09 -8.21
N ASP A 139 -4.15 -5.72 -7.24
CA ASP A 139 -4.64 -6.89 -6.51
C ASP A 139 -5.94 -6.57 -5.75
N SER A 140 -5.97 -5.42 -5.04
CA SER A 140 -7.18 -4.95 -4.35
C SER A 140 -8.34 -4.68 -5.31
N ILE A 141 -8.08 -4.17 -6.52
CA ILE A 141 -9.13 -3.88 -7.51
C ILE A 141 -9.68 -5.16 -8.15
N VAL A 142 -8.82 -6.16 -8.40
CA VAL A 142 -9.24 -7.45 -8.95
C VAL A 142 -10.23 -8.10 -8.01
N THR A 143 -9.84 -8.26 -6.74
CA THR A 143 -10.67 -8.93 -5.73
C THR A 143 -11.91 -8.13 -5.32
N TYR A 144 -11.82 -6.81 -5.25
CA TYR A 144 -12.99 -5.95 -5.06
C TYR A 144 -14.08 -6.19 -6.13
N LYS A 145 -13.68 -6.45 -7.38
CA LYS A 145 -14.64 -6.66 -8.50
C LYS A 145 -15.23 -8.08 -8.53
N GLU A 146 -14.54 -9.03 -7.91
CA GLU A 146 -14.91 -10.46 -7.91
C GLU A 146 -15.73 -10.87 -6.68
N ALA A 147 -15.72 -10.04 -5.62
CA ALA A 147 -16.58 -10.14 -4.44
C ALA A 147 -18.05 -9.85 -4.77
#